data_AF-A0A529Q1K4-F1
#
_entry.id   AF-A0A529Q1K4-F1
#
_cell.length_a   1.000
_cell.length_b   1.000
_cell.length_c   1.000
_cell.angle_alpha   90.00
_cell.angle_beta   90.00
_cell.angle_gamma   90.00
#
_symmetry.space_group_name_H-M   'P 1'
#
loop_
_entity.id
_entity.type
_entity.pdbx_description
1 polymer ?
#
loop_
_entity_poly.entity_id
_entity_poly.type
_entity_poly.pdbx_seq_one_letter_code
_entity_poly.pdbx_strand_id
1 'polypeptide(L)'
;INGFIIVAGRLQPFIVTLAMMVTALGIARLTAGQNNAVLPVYTGSNATEEFEILRSLVFGVVPMPGLFFLGAVVIYGAVLRFTPFGRYVYAIGGNEEAARLSGIAAGRVKIATYAVSGLLAGIAAVLYV
;
A
#
# COMPACT_ATOMS: atom_id res chain seq x y z
N ILE A 1 -10.32 -0.25 0.42
CA ILE A 1 -11.26 -0.83 -0.59
C ILE A 1 -11.06 -2.35 -0.71
N ASN A 2 -9.89 -2.81 -1.16
CA ASN A 2 -9.61 -4.24 -1.36
C ASN A 2 -9.97 -5.13 -0.16
N GLY A 3 -9.47 -4.82 1.03
CA GLY A 3 -9.75 -5.63 2.22
C GLY A 3 -11.23 -5.77 2.56
N PHE A 4 -12.04 -4.72 2.33
CA PHE A 4 -13.47 -4.77 2.58
C PHE A 4 -14.19 -5.69 1.58
N ILE A 5 -13.88 -5.56 0.29
CA ILE A 5 -14.46 -6.40 -0.78
C ILE A 5 -14.06 -7.88 -0.58
N ILE A 6 -12.81 -8.14 -0.21
CA ILE A 6 -12.30 -9.50 0.08
C ILE A 6 -13.08 -10.13 1.23
N VAL A 7 -13.29 -9.40 2.33
CA VAL A 7 -13.93 -9.93 3.53
C VAL A 7 -15.45 -10.04 3.37
N ALA A 8 -16.11 -9.02 2.81
CA ALA A 8 -17.55 -9.01 2.61
C ALA A 8 -17.99 -9.97 1.51
N GLY A 9 -17.27 -9.98 0.38
CA GLY A 9 -17.57 -10.83 -0.78
C GLY A 9 -17.01 -12.24 -0.68
N ARG A 10 -16.22 -12.56 0.36
CA ARG A 10 -15.47 -13.83 0.49
C ARG A 10 -14.69 -14.18 -0.79
N LEU A 11 -14.16 -13.16 -1.46
CA LEU A 11 -13.46 -13.28 -2.73
C LEU A 11 -11.97 -13.54 -2.50
N GLN A 12 -11.35 -14.27 -3.43
CA GLN A 12 -9.92 -14.49 -3.39
C GLN A 12 -9.16 -13.15 -3.60
N PRO A 13 -8.18 -12.81 -2.74
CA PRO A 13 -7.54 -11.50 -2.77
C PRO A 13 -6.96 -11.07 -4.10
N PHE A 14 -6.36 -12.02 -4.82
CA PHE A 14 -5.71 -11.78 -6.11
C PHE A 14 -6.66 -11.13 -7.13
N ILE A 15 -7.90 -11.63 -7.23
CA ILE A 15 -8.90 -11.13 -8.17
C ILE A 15 -9.29 -9.70 -7.82
N VAL A 16 -9.50 -9.41 -6.54
CA VAL A 16 -9.91 -8.08 -6.07
C VAL A 16 -8.80 -7.07 -6.28
N THR A 17 -7.56 -7.41 -5.95
CA THR A 17 -6.42 -6.50 -6.14
C THR A 17 -6.13 -6.21 -7.61
N LEU A 18 -6.25 -7.23 -8.47
CA LEU A 18 -6.08 -7.06 -9.92
C LEU A 18 -7.18 -6.18 -10.50
N ALA A 19 -8.44 -6.43 -10.14
CA ALA A 19 -9.58 -5.63 -10.56
C ALA A 19 -9.40 -4.16 -10.14
N MET A 20 -9.02 -3.89 -8.89
CA MET A 20 -8.78 -2.52 -8.42
C MET A 20 -7.65 -1.82 -9.18
N MET A 21 -6.56 -2.53 -9.51
CA MET A 21 -5.48 -1.97 -10.33
C MET A 21 -5.99 -1.56 -11.72
N VAL A 22 -6.75 -2.45 -12.39
CA VAL A 22 -7.31 -2.17 -13.72
C VAL A 22 -8.30 -1.01 -13.67
N THR A 23 -9.18 -0.96 -12.67
CA THR A 23 -10.11 0.14 -12.46
C THR A 23 -9.40 1.46 -12.22
N ALA A 24 -8.39 1.49 -11.34
CA ALA A 24 -7.61 2.70 -11.06
C ALA A 24 -6.90 3.20 -12.33
N LEU A 25 -6.31 2.30 -13.12
CA LEU A 25 -5.67 2.64 -14.38
C LEU A 25 -6.67 3.16 -15.42
N GLY A 26 -7.86 2.57 -15.49
CA GLY A 26 -8.94 3.02 -16.35
C GLY A 26 -9.41 4.44 -16.01
N ILE A 27 -9.63 4.72 -14.72
CA ILE A 27 -9.99 6.07 -14.24
C ILE A 27 -8.87 7.07 -14.54
N ALA A 28 -7.60 6.71 -14.33
CA ALA A 28 -6.47 7.56 -14.66
C ALA A 28 -6.41 7.89 -16.16
N ARG A 29 -6.69 6.93 -17.04
CA ARG A 29 -6.74 7.17 -18.50
C ARG A 29 -7.93 8.04 -18.93
N LEU A 30 -9.09 7.87 -18.29
CA LEU A 30 -10.26 8.71 -18.58
C LEU A 30 -10.01 10.16 -18.19
N THR A 31 -9.36 10.39 -17.05
CA THR A 31 -9.05 11.74 -16.54
C THR A 31 -7.90 12.41 -17.28
N ALA A 32 -6.90 11.65 -17.78
CA ALA A 32 -5.78 12.17 -18.56
C ALA A 32 -6.13 12.54 -20.03
N GLY A 33 -7.37 12.26 -20.46
CA GLY A 33 -7.79 12.32 -21.86
C GLY A 33 -7.41 11.03 -22.57
N GLN A 34 -8.41 10.32 -23.12
CA GLN A 34 -8.37 8.94 -23.62
C GLN A 34 -7.17 8.55 -24.52
N ASN A 35 -6.50 9.53 -25.14
CA ASN A 35 -5.37 9.35 -26.05
C ASN A 35 -3.99 9.60 -25.40
N ASN A 36 -3.93 10.09 -24.17
CA ASN A 36 -2.68 10.30 -23.46
C ASN A 36 -2.30 9.04 -22.68
N ALA A 37 -1.07 8.59 -22.85
CA ALA A 37 -0.48 7.62 -21.93
C ALA A 37 -0.49 8.25 -20.52
N VAL A 38 -0.82 7.46 -19.50
CA VAL A 38 -0.54 7.83 -18.11
C VAL A 38 0.98 7.82 -17.99
N LEU A 39 1.59 8.96 -18.27
CA LEU A 39 3.02 9.13 -18.17
C LEU A 39 3.36 9.23 -16.68
N PRO A 40 4.38 8.49 -16.21
CA PRO A 40 4.98 8.80 -14.92
C PRO A 40 5.43 10.25 -14.95
N VAL A 41 5.27 10.95 -13.83
CA VAL A 41 5.97 12.23 -13.66
C VAL A 41 7.46 11.89 -13.58
N TYR A 42 8.27 12.64 -14.31
CA TYR A 42 9.72 12.48 -14.31
C TYR A 42 10.34 13.80 -13.88
N THR A 43 11.37 13.69 -13.03
CA THR A 43 12.17 14.83 -12.56
C THR A 43 12.59 15.72 -13.74
N GLY A 44 12.38 17.03 -13.59
CA GLY A 44 12.81 18.04 -14.57
C GLY A 44 11.96 18.17 -15.85
N SER A 45 10.82 17.49 -15.94
CA SER A 45 9.88 17.63 -17.08
C SER A 45 8.54 18.25 -16.69
N ASN A 46 7.79 17.62 -15.79
CA ASN A 46 6.40 17.97 -15.45
C ASN A 46 6.10 17.95 -13.94
N ALA A 47 7.12 17.87 -13.07
CA ALA A 47 6.96 17.86 -11.62
C ALA A 47 6.90 19.28 -11.05
N THR A 48 5.99 19.56 -10.12
CA THR A 48 6.05 20.77 -9.29
C THR A 48 7.27 20.70 -8.35
N GLU A 49 7.88 21.85 -8.03
CA GLU A 49 9.11 21.93 -7.21
C GLU A 49 9.00 21.18 -5.87
N GLU A 50 7.80 21.09 -5.30
CA GLU A 50 7.51 20.37 -4.06
C GLU A 50 7.78 18.85 -4.17
N PHE A 51 7.53 18.22 -5.33
CA PHE A 51 7.78 16.80 -5.56
C PHE A 51 9.27 16.50 -5.79
N GLU A 52 10.03 17.47 -6.31
CA GLU A 52 11.48 17.33 -6.49
C GLU A 52 12.21 17.25 -5.14
N ILE A 53 11.73 17.97 -4.11
CA ILE A 53 12.29 17.90 -2.75
C ILE A 53 12.09 16.50 -2.15
N LEU A 54 10.94 15.87 -2.38
CA LEU A 54 10.63 14.50 -1.93
C LEU A 54 11.54 13.43 -2.58
N ARG A 55 12.13 13.73 -3.74
CA ARG A 55 13.10 12.88 -4.45
C ARG A 55 14.55 13.28 -4.23
N SER A 56 14.79 14.41 -3.58
CA SER A 56 16.14 14.96 -3.38
C SER A 56 17.05 14.02 -2.57
N LEU A 57 18.36 14.19 -2.78
CA LEU A 57 19.36 13.55 -1.94
C LEU A 57 19.59 14.39 -0.69
N VAL A 58 19.32 13.81 0.47
CA VAL A 58 19.71 14.37 1.76
C VAL A 58 21.23 14.34 1.84
N PHE A 59 21.84 15.51 2.03
CA PHE A 59 23.29 15.72 2.05
C PHE A 59 24.05 15.21 0.81
N GLY A 60 23.36 15.03 -0.33
CA GLY A 60 23.97 14.52 -1.57
C GLY A 60 24.33 13.03 -1.55
N VAL A 61 23.97 12.28 -0.50
CA VAL A 61 24.36 10.87 -0.31
C VAL A 61 23.15 9.96 -0.15
N VAL A 62 22.10 10.38 0.56
CA VAL A 62 20.98 9.51 0.92
C VAL A 62 19.72 9.93 0.16
N PRO A 63 19.13 9.07 -0.68
CA PRO A 63 17.84 9.37 -1.31
C PRO A 63 16.74 9.51 -0.26
N MET A 64 15.97 10.60 -0.31
CA MET A 64 14.80 10.81 0.56
C MET A 64 13.83 9.61 0.59
N PRO A 65 13.49 8.94 -0.53
CA PRO A 65 12.63 7.75 -0.50
C PRO A 65 13.18 6.62 0.37
N GLY A 66 14.51 6.49 0.47
CA GLY A 66 15.17 5.49 1.33
C GLY A 66 14.94 5.76 2.82
N LEU A 67 14.87 7.03 3.24
CA LEU A 67 14.55 7.40 4.62
C LEU A 67 13.09 7.10 4.97
N PHE A 68 12.16 7.39 4.06
CA PHE A 68 10.75 7.01 4.23
C PHE A 68 10.58 5.50 4.33
N PHE A 69 11.30 4.73 3.49
CA PHE A 69 11.30 3.28 3.57
C PHE A 69 11.82 2.78 4.93
N LEU A 70 12.98 3.29 5.38
CA LEU A 70 13.55 2.96 6.70
C LEU A 70 12.57 3.28 7.83
N GLY A 71 11.96 4.47 7.80
CA GLY A 71 10.95 4.86 8.78
C GLY A 71 9.74 3.92 8.78
N ALA A 72 9.21 3.58 7.60
CA ALA A 72 8.12 2.64 7.48
C ALA A 72 8.47 1.25 8.02
N VAL A 73 9.67 0.73 7.72
CA VAL A 73 10.16 -0.56 8.21
C VAL A 73 10.29 -0.55 9.74
N VAL A 74 10.86 0.50 10.33
CA VAL A 74 11.01 0.61 11.78
C VAL A 74 9.64 0.68 12.46
N ILE A 75 8.74 1.52 11.97
CA ILE A 75 7.40 1.72 12.54
C ILE A 75 6.58 0.42 12.42
N TYR A 76 6.42 -0.11 11.21
CA TYR A 76 5.60 -1.31 11.01
C TYR A 76 6.25 -2.58 11.56
N GLY A 77 7.58 -2.68 11.53
CA GLY A 77 8.31 -3.75 12.20
C GLY A 77 8.07 -3.74 13.71
N ALA A 78 8.10 -2.57 14.34
CA ALA A 78 7.76 -2.42 15.75
C ALA A 78 6.29 -2.77 16.03
N VAL A 79 5.36 -2.30 15.19
CA VAL A 79 3.94 -2.66 15.31
C VAL A 79 3.75 -4.17 15.22
N LEU A 80 4.34 -4.83 14.23
CA LEU A 80 4.22 -6.28 14.05
C LEU A 80 4.86 -7.07 15.20
N ARG A 81 5.98 -6.58 15.76
CA ARG A 81 6.71 -7.28 16.83
C ARG A 81 6.09 -7.08 18.21
N PHE A 82 5.65 -5.87 18.53
CA PHE A 82 5.28 -5.48 19.89
C PHE A 82 3.77 -5.37 20.13
N THR A 83 2.93 -5.38 19.08
CA THR A 83 1.47 -5.24 19.26
C THR A 83 0.71 -6.56 19.09
N PRO A 84 -0.47 -6.71 19.73
CA PRO A 84 -1.36 -7.84 19.49
C PRO A 84 -1.80 -7.96 18.03
N PHE A 85 -1.87 -6.83 17.31
CA PHE A 85 -2.20 -6.81 15.89
C PHE A 85 -1.25 -7.69 15.07
N GLY A 86 0.06 -7.58 15.31
CA GLY A 86 1.05 -8.42 14.63
C GLY A 86 0.85 -9.91 14.89
N ARG A 87 0.60 -10.29 16.15
CA ARG A 87 0.31 -11.70 16.51
C ARG A 87 -0.91 -12.24 15.77
N TYR A 88 -1.97 -11.44 15.66
CA TYR A 88 -3.16 -11.83 14.90
C TYR A 88 -2.88 -11.96 13.40
N VAL A 89 -2.07 -11.07 12.82
CA VAL A 89 -1.67 -11.16 11.42
C VAL A 89 -0.91 -12.48 11.15
N TYR A 90 0.06 -12.83 11.99
CA TYR A 90 0.81 -14.08 11.84
C TYR A 90 -0.08 -15.33 12.06
N ALA A 91 -0.98 -15.30 13.05
CA ALA A 91 -1.89 -16.41 13.32
C ALA A 91 -2.84 -16.69 12.15
N ILE A 92 -3.40 -15.63 11.54
CA ILE A 92 -4.26 -15.74 10.36
C ILE A 92 -3.48 -16.29 9.15
N GLY A 93 -2.22 -15.88 8.99
CA GLY A 93 -1.34 -16.36 7.91
C GLY A 93 -1.01 -17.86 8.00
N GLY A 94 -0.94 -18.42 9.21
CA GLY A 94 -0.73 -19.86 9.42
C GLY A 94 -1.99 -20.68 9.14
N ASN A 95 -3.12 -20.30 9.74
CA ASN A 95 -4.41 -20.95 9.48
C ASN A 95 -5.58 -20.01 9.85
N GLU A 96 -6.26 -19.48 8.83
CA GLU A 96 -7.38 -18.55 9.02
C GLU A 96 -8.56 -19.18 9.79
N GLU A 97 -8.84 -20.46 9.54
CA GLU A 97 -9.96 -21.16 10.17
C GLU A 97 -9.70 -21.41 11.65
N ALA A 98 -8.47 -21.83 12.01
CA ALA A 98 -8.05 -21.97 13.40
C ALA A 98 -8.03 -20.63 14.15
N ALA A 99 -7.56 -19.56 13.48
CA ALA A 99 -7.58 -18.21 14.05
C ALA A 99 -9.01 -17.74 14.35
N ARG A 100 -9.96 -17.99 13.44
CA ARG A 100 -11.38 -17.66 13.63
C ARG A 100 -12.00 -18.45 14.78
N LEU A 101 -11.70 -19.75 14.89
CA LEU A 101 -12.16 -20.60 16.00
C LEU A 101 -11.56 -20.17 17.34
N SER A 102 -10.38 -19.55 17.34
CA SER A 102 -9.71 -18.97 18.52
C SER A 102 -10.25 -17.59 18.91
N GLY A 103 -11.37 -17.15 18.33
CA GLY A 103 -12.01 -15.86 18.64
C GLY A 103 -11.37 -14.64 17.97
N ILE A 104 -10.39 -14.83 17.07
CA ILE A 104 -9.79 -13.72 16.33
C ILE A 104 -10.76 -13.26 15.24
N ALA A 105 -11.10 -11.97 15.25
CA ALA A 105 -11.89 -11.34 14.20
C ALA A 105 -11.08 -11.20 12.89
N ALA A 106 -10.80 -12.33 12.23
CA ALA A 106 -9.90 -12.41 11.07
C ALA A 106 -10.25 -11.44 9.94
N GLY A 107 -11.55 -11.19 9.73
CA GLY A 107 -12.02 -10.19 8.76
C GLY A 107 -11.52 -8.77 9.06
N ARG A 108 -11.61 -8.31 10.32
CA ARG A 108 -11.16 -6.96 10.71
C ARG A 108 -9.65 -6.82 10.56
N VAL A 109 -8.90 -7.84 10.97
CA VAL A 109 -7.44 -7.87 10.85
C VAL A 109 -7.02 -7.83 9.38
N LYS A 110 -7.65 -8.63 8.50
CA LYS A 110 -7.40 -8.58 7.06
C LYS A 110 -7.68 -7.21 6.45
N ILE A 111 -8.81 -6.58 6.82
CA ILE A 111 -9.13 -5.22 6.33
C ILE A 111 -8.04 -4.23 6.73
N ALA A 112 -7.62 -4.25 7.99
CA ALA A 112 -6.56 -3.38 8.49
C ALA A 112 -5.22 -3.64 7.78
N THR A 113 -4.84 -4.90 7.57
CA THR A 113 -3.63 -5.25 6.83
C THR A 113 -3.65 -4.73 5.39
N TYR A 114 -4.76 -4.89 4.67
CA TYR A 114 -4.91 -4.33 3.32
C TYR A 114 -4.95 -2.80 3.31
N ALA A 115 -5.50 -2.16 4.34
CA ALA A 115 -5.50 -0.70 4.46
C ALA A 115 -4.08 -0.16 4.67
N VAL A 116 -3.31 -0.79 5.57
CA VAL A 116 -1.89 -0.50 5.81
C VAL A 116 -1.07 -0.67 4.54
N SER A 117 -1.23 -1.80 3.83
CA SER A 117 -0.52 -2.06 2.58
C SER A 117 -0.87 -1.01 1.51
N GLY A 118 -2.14 -0.63 1.40
CA GLY A 118 -2.58 0.42 0.47
C GLY A 118 -2.01 1.79 0.81
N LEU A 119 -1.95 2.15 2.10
CA LEU A 119 -1.33 3.40 2.56
C LEU A 119 0.15 3.46 2.20
N LEU A 120 0.90 2.39 2.50
CA LEU A 120 2.32 2.29 2.17
C LEU A 120 2.57 2.32 0.65
N ALA A 121 1.72 1.64 -0.13
CA ALA A 121 1.80 1.69 -1.59
C ALA A 121 1.49 3.09 -2.14
N GLY A 122 0.55 3.83 -1.55
CA GLY A 122 0.26 5.22 -1.90
C GLY A 122 1.42 6.16 -1.61
N ILE A 123 2.04 6.04 -0.42
CA ILE A 123 3.24 6.81 -0.06
C ILE A 123 4.38 6.48 -1.03
N ALA A 124 4.61 5.19 -1.31
CA ALA A 124 5.63 4.76 -2.26
C ALA A 124 5.37 5.29 -3.68
N ALA A 125 4.12 5.32 -4.13
CA ALA A 125 3.75 5.86 -5.44
C ALA A 125 4.06 7.37 -5.53
N VAL A 126 3.77 8.15 -4.49
CA VAL A 126 4.08 9.59 -4.44
C VAL A 126 5.59 9.86 -4.44
N LEU A 127 6.37 9.00 -3.79
CA LEU A 127 7.83 9.12 -3.73
C LEU A 127 8.53 8.61 -5.00
N TYR A 128 7.89 7.67 -5.71
CA TYR A 128 8.42 7.04 -6.92
C TYR A 128 8.06 7.80 -8.18
N VAL A 129 6.93 8.51 -8.23
CA VAL A 129 6.51 9.42 -9.30
C VAL A 129 7.23 10.76 -9.15
#